data_AF-A0A3N5TUZ0-F1
#
_entry.id   AF-A0A3N5TUZ0-F1
#
_cell.length_a   1.000
_cell.length_b   1.000
_cell.length_c   1.000
_cell.angle_alpha   90.00
_cell.angle_beta   90.00
_cell.angle_gamma   90.00
#
_symmetry.space_group_name_H-M   'P 1'
#
loop_
_entity.id
_entity.type
_entity.pdbx_description
1 polymer ?
#
loop_
_entity_poly.entity_id
_entity_poly.type
_entity_poly.pdbx_seq_one_letter_code
_entity_poly.pdbx_strand_id
1 'polypeptide(L)' 'MTRSKCPSCEYHEFEAVPVTTKTGQKFCLIQCVACGTVVGALDDVKITSVIKSAEKKMARFLANLNRKVVAVCNLKNS' A
#
# COMPACT_ATOMS: atom_id res chain seq x y z
N MET A 1 7.43 -28.75 -4.10
CA MET A 1 7.25 -27.29 -4.24
C MET A 1 7.47 -26.94 -5.69
N THR A 2 6.46 -26.38 -6.37
CA THR A 2 6.60 -25.91 -7.76
C THR A 2 7.33 -24.58 -7.75
N ARG A 3 8.52 -24.49 -8.37
CA ARG A 3 9.21 -23.22 -8.58
C ARG A 3 8.58 -22.50 -9.77
N SER A 4 8.29 -21.21 -9.62
CA SER A 4 7.92 -20.33 -10.72
C SER A 4 9.01 -20.38 -11.80
N LYS A 5 8.60 -20.48 -13.06
CA LYS A 5 9.49 -20.51 -14.24
C LYS A 5 9.22 -19.29 -15.11
N CYS A 6 10.28 -18.70 -15.64
CA CYS A 6 10.18 -17.64 -16.62
C CYS A 6 9.59 -18.24 -17.91
N PRO A 7 8.53 -17.65 -18.48
CA PRO A 7 7.91 -18.16 -19.70
C PRO A 7 8.83 -18.08 -20.93
N SER A 8 9.90 -17.28 -20.88
CA SER A 8 10.80 -17.08 -22.02
C SER A 8 12.08 -17.92 -21.96
N CYS A 9 12.65 -18.15 -20.78
CA CYS A 9 13.96 -18.81 -20.65
C CYS A 9 13.97 -19.95 -19.61
N GLU A 10 12.80 -20.29 -19.04
CA GLU A 10 12.62 -21.29 -17.98
C GLU A 10 13.41 -21.04 -16.68
N TYR A 11 14.11 -19.91 -16.57
CA TYR A 11 14.83 -19.53 -15.36
C TYR A 11 13.88 -19.28 -14.18
N HIS A 12 14.40 -19.42 -12.97
CA HIS A 12 13.58 -19.49 -11.76
C HIS A 12 13.66 -18.27 -10.86
N GLU A 13 14.61 -17.36 -11.12
CA GLU A 13 14.80 -16.18 -10.28
C GLU A 13 14.24 -14.93 -10.97
N PHE A 14 13.57 -14.12 -10.15
CA PHE A 14 12.91 -12.90 -10.55
C PHE A 14 13.28 -11.79 -9.59
N GLU A 15 13.41 -10.58 -10.11
CA GLU A 15 13.67 -9.37 -9.35
C GLU A 15 12.52 -8.37 -9.50
N ALA A 16 12.34 -7.54 -8.48
CA ALA A 16 11.40 -6.43 -8.51
C ALA A 16 12.15 -5.15 -8.86
N VAL A 17 11.89 -4.60 -10.05
CA VAL A 17 12.51 -3.38 -10.54
C VAL A 17 11.54 -2.21 -10.42
N PRO A 18 11.83 -1.21 -9.59
CA PRO A 18 11.00 -0.02 -9.49
C PRO A 18 11.12 0.81 -10.77
N VAL A 19 9.99 1.20 -11.33
CA VAL A 19 9.87 2.07 -12.50
C VAL A 19 8.95 3.24 -12.18
N THR A 20 9.30 4.42 -12.68
CA THR A 20 8.45 5.62 -12.60
C THR A 20 7.98 5.97 -14.00
N THR A 21 6.67 6.00 -14.19
CA THR A 21 6.05 6.39 -15.46
C THR A 21 6.20 7.89 -15.70
N LYS A 22 6.00 8.33 -16.96
CA LYS A 22 6.02 9.75 -17.33
C LYS A 22 4.98 10.60 -16.57
N THR A 23 3.90 9.98 -16.10
CA THR A 23 2.85 10.60 -15.28
C THR A 23 3.20 10.66 -13.79
N GLY A 24 4.38 10.17 -13.39
CA GLY A 24 4.87 10.17 -12.01
C GLY A 24 4.34 9.04 -11.14
N GLN A 25 3.60 8.09 -11.71
CA GLN A 25 3.15 6.89 -10.99
C GLN A 25 4.33 5.91 -10.87
N LYS A 26 4.52 5.37 -9.67
CA LYS A 26 5.57 4.40 -9.36
C LYS A 26 4.97 2.99 -9.40
N PHE A 27 5.66 2.08 -10.08
CA PHE A 27 5.30 0.67 -10.17
C PHE A 27 6.56 -0.15 -9.89
N CYS A 28 6.40 -1.39 -9.45
CA CYS A 28 7.47 -2.39 -9.44
C CYS A 28 7.17 -3.43 -10.51
N LEU A 29 8.05 -3.57 -11.50
CA LEU A 29 7.97 -4.65 -12.48
C LEU A 29 8.65 -5.89 -11.89
N ILE A 30 8.03 -7.04 -11.99
CA ILE A 30 8.68 -8.32 -11.71
C ILE A 30 9.28 -8.81 -13.01
N GLN A 31 10.60 -8.87 -13.09
CA GLN A 31 11.33 -9.32 -14.28
C GLN A 31 12.24 -10.50 -13.97
N CYS A 32 12.47 -11.35 -14.98
CA CYS A 32 13.41 -12.45 -14.86
C CYS A 32 14.85 -11.92 -14.87
N VAL A 33 15.67 -12.37 -13.91
CA VAL A 33 17.08 -11.94 -13.77
C VAL A 33 17.93 -12.36 -14.97
N ALA A 34 17.62 -13.52 -15.59
CA ALA A 34 18.43 -14.06 -16.68
C ALA A 34 18.17 -13.40 -18.04
N CYS A 35 16.92 -13.09 -18.38
CA CYS A 35 16.55 -12.61 -19.71
C CYS A 35 15.79 -11.29 -19.74
N GLY A 36 15.48 -10.70 -18.59
CA GLY A 36 14.74 -9.43 -18.48
C GLY A 36 13.26 -9.52 -18.86
N THR A 37 12.70 -10.72 -19.08
CA THR A 37 11.26 -10.87 -19.38
C THR A 37 10.44 -10.41 -18.18
N VAL A 38 9.57 -9.41 -18.41
CA VAL A 38 8.61 -8.93 -17.41
C VAL A 38 7.47 -9.93 -17.28
N VAL A 39 7.30 -10.48 -16.09
CA VAL A 39 6.27 -11.48 -15.77
C VAL A 39 5.13 -10.94 -14.92
N GLY A 40 5.26 -9.71 -14.42
CA GLY A 40 4.20 -9.06 -13.67
C GLY A 40 4.51 -7.60 -13.38
N ALA A 41 3.48 -6.87 -12.95
CA ALA A 41 3.58 -5.52 -12.45
C ALA A 41 2.86 -5.44 -11.11
N LEU A 42 3.55 -4.92 -10.11
CA LEU A 42 2.98 -4.53 -8.83
C LEU A 42 2.79 -3.02 -8.88
N ASP A 43 1.54 -2.60 -8.74
CA ASP A 43 1.27 -1.19 -8.49
C ASP A 43 1.80 -0.87 -7.09
N ASP A 44 2.59 0.18 -6.97
CA ASP A 44 3.01 0.72 -5.68
C ASP A 44 1.80 1.48 -5.12
N VAL A 45 0.68 0.74 -4.95
CA VAL A 45 -0.54 1.24 -4.33
C VAL A 45 -0.07 1.68 -2.98
N LYS A 46 0.03 3.00 -2.82
CA LYS A 46 0.50 3.69 -1.64
C LYS A 46 -0.22 3.14 -0.41
N ILE A 47 0.28 2.05 0.17
CA ILE A 47 -0.16 1.52 1.46
C ILE A 47 -0.10 2.67 2.46
N THR A 48 0.91 3.53 2.32
CA THR A 48 1.06 4.81 3.01
C THR A 48 -0.15 5.75 2.86
N SER A 49 -0.79 5.82 1.69
CA SER A 49 -1.98 6.66 1.49
C SER A 49 -3.22 6.09 2.17
N VAL A 50 -3.38 4.77 2.15
CA VAL A 50 -4.46 4.06 2.85
C VAL A 50 -4.26 4.20 4.36
N ILE A 51 -3.03 4.04 4.85
CA ILE A 51 -2.64 4.26 6.25
C ILE A 51 -2.92 5.70 6.66
N LYS A 52 -2.45 6.71 5.91
CA LYS A 52 -2.73 8.12 6.20
C LYS A 52 -4.22 8.44 6.20
N SER A 53 -4.99 7.82 5.31
CA SER A 53 -6.46 7.98 5.31
C SER A 53 -7.10 7.33 6.54
N ALA A 54 -6.59 6.20 7.00
CA ALA A 54 -7.07 5.52 8.20
C ALA A 54 -6.73 6.34 9.46
N GLU A 55 -5.49 6.83 9.59
CA GLU A 55 -5.05 7.72 10.67
C GLU A 55 -5.94 8.97 10.77
N LYS A 56 -6.25 9.60 9.63
CA LYS A 56 -7.12 10.79 9.59
C LYS A 56 -8.55 10.49 10.06
N LYS A 57 -9.08 9.30 9.75
CA LYS A 57 -10.40 8.86 10.22
C LYS A 57 -10.38 8.58 11.72
N MET A 58 -9.34 7.92 12.22
CA MET A 58 -9.17 7.64 13.66
C MET A 58 -9.04 8.93 14.48
N ALA A 59 -8.26 9.91 14.01
CA ALA A 59 -8.11 11.21 14.68
C ALA A 59 -9.45 11.95 14.79
N ARG A 60 -10.27 11.96 13.72
CA ARG A 60 -11.61 12.57 13.75
C ARG A 60 -12.56 11.84 14.71
N PHE A 61 -12.49 10.51 14.73
CA PHE A 61 -13.32 9.70 15.62
C PHE A 61 -13.00 9.99 17.09
N LEU A 62 -11.71 10.04 17.45
CA LEU A 62 -11.26 10.41 18.80
C LEU A 62 -11.68 11.83 19.19
N ALA A 63 -11.55 12.80 18.28
CA ALA A 63 -12.00 14.17 18.54
C ALA A 63 -13.52 14.24 18.81
N ASN A 64 -14.32 13.47 18.07
CA ASN A 64 -15.77 13.41 18.27
C ASN A 64 -16.16 12.70 19.58
N LEU A 65 -15.43 11.65 19.97
CA LEU A 65 -15.60 10.99 21.26
C LEU A 65 -15.32 11.96 22.41
N ASN A 66 -14.20 12.67 22.38
CA ASN A 66 -13.85 13.65 23.41
C ASN A 66 -14.92 14.73 23.55
N ARG A 67 -15.48 15.24 22.44
CA ARG A 67 -16.61 16.19 22.50
C ARG A 67 -17.85 15.59 23.16
N LYS A 68 -18.20 14.34 22.86
CA LYS A 68 -19.36 13.67 23.48
C LYS A 68 -19.15 13.45 24.97
N VAL A 69 -17.96 13.02 25.39
CA VAL A 69 -17.63 12.83 26.80
C VAL A 69 -17.74 14.16 27.56
N VAL A 70 -17.18 15.25 27.03
CA VAL A 70 -17.29 16.58 27.64
C VAL A 70 -18.75 17.03 27.73
N ALA A 71 -19.55 16.80 26.69
CA ALA A 71 -20.98 17.14 26.71
C ALA A 71 -21.75 16.37 27.79
N VAL A 72 -21.49 15.07 27.95
CA VAL A 72 -22.14 14.24 28.99
C VAL A 72 -21.67 14.63 30.40
N CYS A 73 -20.38 14.90 30.59
CA CYS A 73 -19.84 15.32 31.89
C CYS A 73 -20.38 16.69 32.32
N ASN A 74 -20.49 17.66 31.40
CA ASN A 74 -21.07 18.97 31.70
C ASN A 74 -22.58 18.89 32.01
N LEU A 75 -23.31 17.93 31.43
CA LEU A 75 -24.72 17.70 31.74
C LEU A 75 -24.94 17.09 33.14
N LYS A 76 -23.93 16.41 33.69
CA LYS A 76 -23.99 15.72 35.00
C LYS A 76 -23.60 16.61 36.19
N ASN A 77 -23.00 17.76 35.92
CA ASN A 77 -22.52 18.74 36.91
C ASN A 77 -23.46 19.97 37.04
N SER A 78 -24.60 19.97 36.36
CA SER A 78 -25.70 20.93 36.52
C SER A 78 -26.90 20.27 37.15
#